data_AF-A0A1Q5RZK9-F1
#
_entry.id   AF-A0A1Q5RZK9-F1
#
_cell.length_a   1.000
_cell.length_b   1.000
_cell.length_c   1.000
_cell.angle_alpha   90.00
_cell.angle_beta   90.00
_cell.angle_gamma   90.00
#
_symmetry.space_group_name_H-M   'P 1'
#
loop_
_entity.id
_entity.type
_entity.pdbx_description
1 polymer ?
#
loop_
_entity_poly.entity_id
_entity_poly.type
_entity_poly.pdbx_seq_one_letter_code
_entity_poly.pdbx_strand_id
1 'polypeptide(L)'
;MRTFKRTIFAFALGAIPVAGPGFGFDGAPVSPQDTVLPVVSPQPGTAAALKRAASPVAPTAPTSSFSTLQYQAEGGHPVAQWKLGKMYAEGDGVIQDDMRAFEYFSRIANAHAEDSPSAPQASIVANAFVALGRYYLSGIPNSKVKADTERAREMFSYAASYFGNADAQYDLARLYLKTPDASRDDFRYGARWLGLAAQKGQHQAQALLGQMLFNGDRLPPQRARGLMWLTLARDSATPDEAWIKESYNRAIAKASEDDRAMALQMLEHWVQGRRD
;
A
#
# COMPACT_ATOMS: atom_id res chain seq x y z
N MET A 1 -59.13 -28.81 42.27
CA MET A 1 -59.89 -28.77 41.00
C MET A 1 -59.18 -27.87 40.01
N ARG A 2 -58.99 -28.34 38.77
CA ARG A 2 -58.50 -27.66 37.54
C ARG A 2 -56.98 -27.38 37.52
N THR A 3 -56.05 -28.24 37.08
CA THR A 3 -55.81 -29.01 35.83
C THR A 3 -55.65 -28.21 34.53
N PHE A 4 -54.41 -28.24 34.03
CA PHE A 4 -53.98 -28.47 32.64
C PHE A 4 -54.51 -27.60 31.49
N LYS A 5 -53.59 -26.89 30.80
CA LYS A 5 -53.10 -27.21 29.43
C LYS A 5 -52.26 -26.03 28.91
N ARG A 6 -50.95 -26.25 28.69
CA ARG A 6 -50.12 -25.39 27.83
C ARG A 6 -50.06 -26.04 26.45
N THR A 7 -50.63 -25.36 25.48
CA THR A 7 -50.73 -25.78 24.08
C THR A 7 -49.39 -25.54 23.40
N ILE A 8 -48.79 -26.61 22.88
CA ILE A 8 -47.61 -26.57 22.02
C ILE A 8 -48.11 -26.32 20.59
N PHE A 9 -47.69 -25.24 19.95
CA PHE A 9 -47.83 -25.06 18.50
C PHE A 9 -46.47 -25.34 17.86
N ALA A 10 -46.36 -26.51 17.24
CA ALA A 10 -45.31 -26.82 16.28
C ALA A 10 -45.79 -26.34 14.89
N PHE A 11 -45.03 -25.47 14.24
CA PHE A 11 -45.18 -25.19 12.82
C PHE A 11 -43.95 -25.70 12.09
N ALA A 12 -44.15 -26.76 11.32
CA ALA A 12 -43.22 -27.28 10.34
C ALA A 12 -43.83 -27.06 8.95
N LEU A 13 -43.11 -26.33 8.11
CA LEU A 13 -43.25 -26.17 6.66
C LEU A 13 -41.96 -25.44 6.24
N GLY A 14 -41.08 -25.90 5.37
CA GLY A 14 -41.22 -26.90 4.32
C GLY A 14 -40.88 -26.24 2.98
N ALA A 15 -39.63 -26.49 2.51
CA ALA A 15 -39.14 -26.32 1.13
C ALA A 15 -38.83 -24.86 0.67
N ILE A 16 -37.90 -24.53 -0.23
CA ILE A 16 -37.21 -25.22 -1.36
C ILE A 16 -35.85 -24.51 -1.59
N PRO A 17 -34.73 -25.21 -1.89
CA PRO A 17 -33.51 -24.55 -2.38
C PRO A 17 -33.66 -24.23 -3.88
N VAL A 18 -33.55 -22.95 -4.25
CA VAL A 18 -33.45 -22.53 -5.65
C VAL A 18 -31.99 -22.68 -6.09
N ALA A 19 -31.73 -23.74 -6.84
CA ALA A 19 -30.50 -23.92 -7.61
C ALA A 19 -30.51 -22.96 -8.82
N GLY A 20 -29.52 -22.08 -8.90
CA GLY A 20 -29.26 -21.27 -10.08
C GLY A 20 -28.57 -22.10 -11.17
N PRO A 21 -28.80 -21.80 -12.47
CA PRO A 21 -28.25 -22.58 -13.57
C PRO A 21 -26.73 -22.45 -13.63
N GLY A 22 -26.06 -23.61 -13.71
CA GLY A 22 -24.64 -23.73 -13.95
C GLY A 22 -24.27 -23.31 -15.37
N PHE A 23 -23.25 -22.46 -15.48
CA PHE A 23 -22.47 -22.34 -16.70
C PHE A 23 -21.40 -23.42 -16.67
N GLY A 24 -21.77 -24.61 -17.16
CA GLY A 24 -20.81 -25.64 -17.55
C GLY A 24 -20.15 -25.21 -18.86
N PHE A 25 -18.87 -24.84 -18.78
CA PHE A 25 -18.04 -24.62 -19.96
C PHE A 25 -17.69 -25.99 -20.54
N ASP A 26 -18.37 -26.36 -21.62
CA ASP A 26 -18.20 -27.63 -22.29
C ASP A 26 -16.90 -27.60 -23.12
N GLY A 27 -15.87 -28.24 -22.59
CA GLY A 27 -14.58 -28.39 -23.24
C GLY A 27 -14.66 -29.43 -24.37
N ALA A 28 -14.90 -28.96 -25.59
CA ALA A 28 -14.79 -29.81 -26.77
C ALA A 28 -13.33 -30.23 -27.00
N PRO A 29 -13.06 -31.53 -27.26
CA PRO A 29 -11.72 -32.04 -27.49
C PRO A 29 -11.21 -31.64 -28.87
N VAL A 30 -10.07 -30.96 -28.92
CA VAL A 30 -9.32 -30.74 -30.16
C VAL A 30 -8.58 -32.03 -30.50
N SER A 31 -9.07 -32.75 -31.51
CA SER A 31 -8.36 -33.88 -32.10
C SER A 31 -7.13 -33.41 -32.87
N PRO A 32 -5.97 -34.09 -32.71
CA PRO A 32 -4.70 -33.69 -33.28
C PRO A 32 -4.53 -34.30 -34.67
N GLN A 33 -4.85 -33.55 -35.73
CA GLN A 33 -4.43 -33.90 -37.09
C GLN A 33 -4.00 -32.66 -37.87
N ASP A 34 -2.78 -32.78 -38.41
CA ASP A 34 -2.23 -32.04 -39.53
C ASP A 34 -1.78 -30.60 -39.30
N THR A 35 -0.52 -30.46 -38.90
CA THR A 35 0.47 -29.88 -39.82
C THR A 35 1.88 -30.29 -39.41
N VAL A 36 2.36 -31.30 -40.13
CA VAL A 36 3.74 -31.77 -40.16
C VAL A 36 4.65 -30.62 -40.61
N LEU A 37 5.64 -30.27 -39.79
CA LEU A 37 6.82 -29.54 -40.24
C LEU A 37 8.05 -30.42 -40.02
N PRO A 38 8.90 -30.60 -41.04
CA PRO A 38 9.91 -31.66 -41.04
C PRO A 38 11.07 -31.38 -40.09
N VAL A 39 11.41 -32.40 -39.33
CA VAL A 39 12.64 -32.54 -38.54
C VAL A 39 13.83 -32.64 -39.50
N VAL A 40 14.81 -31.74 -39.35
CA VAL A 40 16.14 -31.90 -39.94
C VAL A 40 17.19 -31.77 -38.83
N SER A 41 17.98 -32.82 -38.68
CA SER A 41 19.28 -32.85 -38.00
C SER A 41 19.99 -34.13 -38.43
N PRO A 42 21.32 -34.26 -38.29
CA PRO A 42 22.38 -33.33 -38.69
C PRO A 42 23.50 -34.06 -39.47
N GLN A 43 24.31 -33.37 -40.28
CA GLN A 43 25.64 -33.88 -40.64
C GLN A 43 26.69 -32.76 -40.78
N PRO A 44 27.98 -33.07 -40.57
CA PRO A 44 28.95 -32.16 -39.98
C PRO A 44 30.01 -31.65 -40.97
N GLY A 45 30.54 -30.46 -40.65
CA GLY A 45 31.87 -30.02 -41.08
C GLY A 45 31.88 -28.98 -42.20
N THR A 46 32.19 -27.73 -41.88
CA THR A 46 33.57 -27.20 -41.97
C THR A 46 33.57 -25.68 -41.73
N ALA A 47 34.34 -25.30 -40.71
CA ALA A 47 35.10 -24.06 -40.51
C ALA A 47 34.73 -22.78 -41.29
N ALA A 48 34.31 -21.75 -40.54
CA ALA A 48 34.88 -20.41 -40.69
C ALA A 48 34.67 -19.61 -39.39
N ALA A 49 35.78 -19.27 -38.75
CA ALA A 49 35.84 -18.57 -37.49
C ALA A 49 35.53 -17.08 -37.66
N LEU A 50 34.45 -16.61 -37.03
CA LEU A 50 34.29 -15.21 -36.65
C LEU A 50 34.50 -15.13 -35.14
N LYS A 51 35.77 -14.91 -34.78
CA LYS A 51 36.19 -14.60 -33.41
C LYS A 51 35.49 -13.30 -32.98
N ARG A 52 34.49 -13.47 -32.13
CA ARG A 52 33.92 -12.46 -31.25
C ARG A 52 35.06 -11.91 -30.40
N ALA A 53 35.40 -10.64 -30.58
CA ALA A 53 36.25 -9.90 -29.64
C ALA A 53 35.43 -9.65 -28.36
N ALA A 54 35.38 -10.66 -27.49
CA ALA A 54 35.01 -10.51 -26.10
C ALA A 54 36.26 -10.81 -25.28
N SER A 55 36.97 -9.76 -24.87
CA SER A 55 38.08 -9.86 -23.93
C SER A 55 37.56 -10.40 -22.59
N PRO A 56 38.32 -11.26 -21.88
CA PRO A 56 37.94 -11.71 -20.55
C PRO A 56 38.30 -10.60 -19.55
N VAL A 57 37.31 -9.83 -19.12
CA VAL A 57 37.47 -8.92 -17.98
C VAL A 57 37.12 -9.69 -16.71
N ALA A 58 38.13 -9.90 -15.86
CA ALA A 58 37.98 -10.42 -14.51
C ALA A 58 37.16 -9.45 -13.62
N PRO A 59 36.53 -9.93 -12.53
CA PRO A 59 35.46 -9.20 -11.86
C PRO A 59 36.01 -8.20 -10.83
N THR A 60 35.76 -6.91 -11.07
CA THR A 60 35.87 -5.86 -10.05
C THR A 60 34.65 -4.95 -10.15
N ALA A 61 33.77 -5.04 -9.15
CA ALA A 61 32.52 -4.28 -8.95
C ALA A 61 32.77 -2.74 -8.97
N PRO A 62 31.79 -1.88 -9.38
CA PRO A 62 30.38 -1.89 -9.00
C PRO A 62 29.37 -1.74 -10.15
N THR A 63 29.66 -2.27 -11.35
CA THR A 63 28.63 -2.46 -12.41
C THR A 63 27.78 -3.72 -12.21
N SER A 64 28.10 -4.53 -11.19
CA SER A 64 27.43 -5.78 -10.83
C SER A 64 26.19 -5.62 -9.96
N SER A 65 25.91 -4.45 -9.37
CA SER A 65 24.72 -4.30 -8.50
C SER A 65 23.44 -3.98 -9.29
N PHE A 66 23.51 -3.01 -10.20
CA PHE A 66 22.36 -2.61 -11.02
C PHE A 66 21.96 -3.69 -12.02
N SER A 67 22.94 -4.26 -12.74
CA SER A 67 22.69 -5.33 -13.71
C SER A 67 22.10 -6.60 -13.07
N THR A 68 22.62 -7.01 -11.91
CA THR A 68 22.04 -8.13 -11.14
C THR A 68 20.64 -7.80 -10.62
N LEU A 69 20.42 -6.57 -10.15
CA LEU A 69 19.09 -6.13 -9.70
C LEU A 69 18.08 -6.13 -10.85
N GLN A 70 18.49 -5.66 -12.03
CA GLN A 70 17.68 -5.69 -13.25
C GLN A 70 17.33 -7.12 -13.64
N TYR A 71 18.31 -8.02 -13.68
CA TYR A 71 18.07 -9.44 -13.96
C TYR A 71 17.08 -10.07 -12.96
N GLN A 72 17.21 -9.80 -11.67
CA GLN A 72 16.28 -10.30 -10.65
C GLN A 72 14.87 -9.73 -10.80
N ALA A 73 14.75 -8.45 -11.13
CA ALA A 73 13.46 -7.80 -11.33
C ALA A 73 12.75 -8.32 -12.58
N GLU A 74 13.49 -8.55 -13.66
CA GLU A 74 13.01 -9.21 -14.89
C GLU A 74 12.59 -10.66 -14.61
N GLY A 75 13.29 -11.35 -13.69
CA GLY A 75 12.91 -12.66 -13.17
C GLY A 75 11.71 -12.67 -12.22
N GLY A 76 11.04 -11.53 -11.99
CA GLY A 76 9.82 -11.46 -11.19
C GLY A 76 10.04 -11.30 -9.68
N HIS A 77 11.26 -11.06 -9.21
CA HIS A 77 11.52 -10.95 -7.77
C HIS A 77 10.98 -9.61 -7.22
N PRO A 78 9.96 -9.61 -6.33
CA PRO A 78 9.24 -8.39 -5.95
C PRO A 78 10.13 -7.37 -5.23
N VAL A 79 11.10 -7.83 -4.43
CA VAL A 79 12.08 -6.95 -3.77
C VAL A 79 12.94 -6.21 -4.81
N ALA A 80 13.34 -6.88 -5.89
CA ALA A 80 14.19 -6.30 -6.91
C ALA A 80 13.40 -5.30 -7.77
N GLN A 81 12.17 -5.68 -8.15
CA GLN A 81 11.23 -4.79 -8.84
C GLN A 81 10.94 -3.54 -8.01
N TRP A 82 10.69 -3.69 -6.71
CA TRP A 82 10.43 -2.57 -5.81
C TRP A 82 11.62 -1.62 -5.75
N LYS A 83 12.82 -2.17 -5.58
CA LYS A 83 14.04 -1.37 -5.52
C LYS A 83 14.30 -0.61 -6.83
N LEU A 84 14.15 -1.26 -7.99
CA LEU A 84 14.28 -0.57 -9.27
C LEU A 84 13.21 0.49 -9.49
N GLY A 85 11.94 0.18 -9.17
CA GLY A 85 10.86 1.15 -9.28
C GLY A 85 11.15 2.39 -8.44
N LYS A 86 11.65 2.19 -7.22
CA LYS A 86 12.12 3.26 -6.34
C LYS A 86 13.30 4.06 -6.92
N MET A 87 14.31 3.38 -7.44
CA MET A 87 15.47 4.05 -8.07
C MET A 87 15.03 4.93 -9.24
N TYR A 88 14.12 4.46 -10.09
CA TYR A 88 13.56 5.25 -11.18
C TYR A 88 12.67 6.40 -10.69
N ALA A 89 11.90 6.22 -9.60
CA ALA A 89 11.06 7.28 -9.04
C ALA A 89 11.89 8.42 -8.42
N GLU A 90 13.01 8.09 -7.77
CA GLU A 90 13.85 9.03 -7.03
C GLU A 90 15.04 9.55 -7.86
N GLY A 91 15.35 8.90 -8.99
CA GLY A 91 16.56 9.18 -9.77
C GLY A 91 17.85 8.72 -9.07
N ASP A 92 17.77 7.73 -8.17
CA ASP A 92 18.92 7.21 -7.43
C ASP A 92 19.75 6.26 -8.31
N GLY A 93 20.89 6.74 -8.79
CA GLY A 93 21.80 5.99 -9.67
C GLY A 93 21.28 5.76 -11.09
N VAL A 94 20.10 6.30 -11.42
CA VAL A 94 19.48 6.26 -12.76
C VAL A 94 18.82 7.60 -13.07
N ILE A 95 18.55 7.87 -14.34
CA ILE A 95 17.73 9.03 -14.72
C ILE A 95 16.30 8.78 -14.20
N GLN A 96 15.74 9.77 -13.52
CA GLN A 96 14.37 9.70 -13.01
C GLN A 96 13.39 9.42 -14.16
N ASP A 97 12.56 8.39 -13.98
CA ASP A 97 11.58 7.94 -14.96
C ASP A 97 10.36 7.38 -14.21
N ASP A 98 9.38 8.26 -13.97
CA ASP A 98 8.15 7.90 -13.26
C ASP A 98 7.32 6.85 -14.01
N MET A 99 7.42 6.79 -15.34
CA MET A 99 6.71 5.77 -16.11
C MET A 99 7.32 4.38 -15.87
N ARG A 100 8.65 4.26 -15.87
CA ARG A 100 9.30 2.98 -15.51
C ARG A 100 9.01 2.60 -14.07
N ALA A 101 9.06 3.55 -13.14
CA ALA A 101 8.71 3.30 -11.74
C ALA A 101 7.29 2.75 -11.62
N PHE A 102 6.32 3.41 -12.27
CA PHE A 102 4.93 2.97 -12.33
C PHE A 102 4.78 1.56 -12.89
N GLU A 103 5.52 1.21 -13.96
CA GLU A 103 5.50 -0.13 -14.55
C GLU A 103 6.03 -1.20 -13.59
N TYR A 104 7.13 -0.95 -12.87
CA TYR A 104 7.64 -1.90 -11.88
C TYR A 104 6.65 -2.09 -10.73
N PHE A 105 6.07 -1.03 -10.19
CA PHE A 105 5.06 -1.14 -9.14
C PHE A 105 3.80 -1.86 -9.64
N SER A 106 3.38 -1.62 -10.88
CA SER A 106 2.25 -2.33 -11.51
C SER A 106 2.51 -3.82 -11.64
N ARG A 107 3.74 -4.23 -11.99
CA ARG A 107 4.12 -5.65 -12.07
C ARG A 107 4.00 -6.34 -10.71
N ILE A 108 4.47 -5.70 -9.64
CA ILE A 108 4.36 -6.24 -8.28
C ILE A 108 2.89 -6.39 -7.90
N ALA A 109 2.10 -5.33 -8.06
CA ALA A 109 0.68 -5.34 -7.72
C ALA A 109 -0.08 -6.43 -8.50
N ASN A 110 0.16 -6.57 -9.80
CA ASN A 110 -0.53 -7.55 -10.64
C ASN A 110 -0.12 -9.00 -10.32
N ALA A 111 1.14 -9.25 -9.97
CA ALA A 111 1.64 -10.60 -9.70
C ALA A 111 1.26 -11.10 -8.30
N HIS A 112 1.06 -10.19 -7.35
CA HIS A 112 0.96 -10.51 -5.93
C HIS A 112 -0.27 -9.89 -5.24
N ALA A 113 -1.25 -9.36 -5.99
CA ALA A 113 -2.46 -8.77 -5.42
C ALA A 113 -3.12 -9.73 -4.42
N GLU A 114 -3.32 -10.98 -4.82
CA GLU A 114 -4.06 -11.98 -4.04
C GLU A 114 -3.20 -12.71 -3.00
N ASP A 115 -1.92 -12.36 -2.86
CA ASP A 115 -1.05 -12.96 -1.86
C ASP A 115 -1.56 -12.66 -0.45
N SER A 116 -1.38 -13.62 0.45
CA SER A 116 -1.78 -13.44 1.86
C SER A 116 -1.15 -12.17 2.46
N PRO A 117 -1.91 -11.38 3.25
CA PRO A 117 -1.35 -10.25 3.98
C PRO A 117 -0.21 -10.60 4.95
N SER A 118 -0.07 -11.90 5.28
CA SER A 118 1.00 -12.43 6.13
C SER A 118 2.18 -12.98 5.33
N ALA A 119 2.16 -12.92 4.00
CA ALA A 119 3.25 -13.38 3.15
C ALA A 119 4.50 -12.52 3.37
N PRO A 120 5.72 -13.08 3.21
CA PRO A 120 6.97 -12.32 3.39
C PRO A 120 7.05 -11.02 2.57
N GLN A 121 6.50 -11.03 1.35
CA GLN A 121 6.48 -9.90 0.44
C GLN A 121 5.30 -8.93 0.63
N ALA A 122 4.34 -9.22 1.53
CA ALA A 122 3.09 -8.46 1.66
C ALA A 122 3.32 -6.95 1.88
N SER A 123 4.35 -6.58 2.64
CA SER A 123 4.73 -5.18 2.86
C SER A 123 5.11 -4.46 1.56
N ILE A 124 5.88 -5.13 0.70
CA ILE A 124 6.33 -4.60 -0.59
C ILE A 124 5.15 -4.48 -1.55
N VAL A 125 4.27 -5.48 -1.58
CA VAL A 125 3.06 -5.46 -2.40
C VAL A 125 2.17 -4.29 -2.00
N ALA A 126 1.93 -4.12 -0.69
CA ALA A 126 1.15 -3.01 -0.18
C ALA A 126 1.78 -1.65 -0.51
N ASN A 127 3.11 -1.53 -0.40
CA ASN A 127 3.83 -0.31 -0.78
C ASN A 127 3.74 -0.03 -2.29
N ALA A 128 3.74 -1.07 -3.13
CA ALA A 128 3.51 -0.91 -4.57
C ALA A 128 2.12 -0.35 -4.86
N PHE A 129 1.07 -0.86 -4.20
CA PHE A 129 -0.27 -0.27 -4.29
C PHE A 129 -0.31 1.20 -3.83
N VAL A 130 0.38 1.55 -2.74
CA VAL A 130 0.50 2.94 -2.28
C VAL A 130 1.18 3.81 -3.35
N ALA A 131 2.29 3.35 -3.93
CA ALA A 131 3.00 4.09 -4.96
C ALA A 131 2.13 4.29 -6.22
N LEU A 132 1.42 3.26 -6.67
CA LEU A 132 0.46 3.36 -7.76
C LEU A 132 -0.67 4.34 -7.45
N GLY A 133 -1.21 4.31 -6.23
CA GLY A 133 -2.22 5.26 -5.79
C GLY A 133 -1.72 6.70 -5.86
N ARG A 134 -0.47 6.96 -5.44
CA ARG A 134 0.16 8.29 -5.54
C ARG A 134 0.35 8.73 -6.99
N TYR A 135 0.79 7.83 -7.87
CA TYR A 135 0.89 8.13 -9.31
C TYR A 135 -0.47 8.40 -9.95
N TYR A 136 -1.53 7.69 -9.55
CA TYR A 136 -2.88 8.00 -10.00
C TYR A 136 -3.37 9.33 -9.43
N LEU A 137 -2.97 9.76 -8.23
CA LEU A 137 -3.36 11.11 -7.74
C LEU A 137 -2.72 12.24 -8.53
N SER A 138 -1.44 12.13 -8.87
CA SER A 138 -0.72 13.20 -9.58
C SER A 138 -0.88 13.12 -11.10
N GLY A 139 -1.11 11.92 -11.62
CA GLY A 139 -0.80 11.58 -13.01
C GLY A 139 0.71 11.58 -13.26
N ILE A 140 1.10 11.10 -14.44
CA ILE A 140 2.49 11.16 -14.92
C ILE A 140 2.52 12.03 -16.19
N PRO A 141 3.27 13.15 -16.19
CA PRO A 141 3.35 14.05 -17.35
C PRO A 141 3.77 13.33 -18.64
N ASN A 142 3.26 13.80 -19.78
CA ASN A 142 3.59 13.27 -21.11
C ASN A 142 3.33 11.76 -21.28
N SER A 143 2.44 11.18 -20.48
CA SER A 143 2.14 9.74 -20.52
C SER A 143 0.64 9.43 -20.63
N LYS A 144 0.34 8.13 -20.71
CA LYS A 144 -1.02 7.56 -20.65
C LYS A 144 -1.62 7.55 -19.23
N VAL A 145 -0.81 7.67 -18.19
CA VAL A 145 -1.27 7.66 -16.80
C VAL A 145 -1.71 9.07 -16.43
N LYS A 146 -3.03 9.31 -16.51
CA LYS A 146 -3.64 10.59 -16.11
C LYS A 146 -4.01 10.56 -14.63
N ALA A 147 -4.16 11.75 -14.05
CA ALA A 147 -4.67 11.88 -12.70
C ALA A 147 -6.10 11.29 -12.63
N ASP A 148 -6.30 10.38 -11.69
CA ASP A 148 -7.53 9.64 -11.45
C ASP A 148 -7.66 9.39 -9.94
N THR A 149 -8.42 10.25 -9.27
CA THR A 149 -8.65 10.18 -7.82
C THR A 149 -9.42 8.92 -7.42
N GLU A 150 -10.29 8.40 -8.29
CA GLU A 150 -11.06 7.19 -8.00
C GLU A 150 -10.13 5.98 -7.93
N ARG A 151 -9.29 5.79 -8.97
CA ARG A 151 -8.28 4.73 -8.99
C ARG A 151 -7.30 4.85 -7.82
N ALA A 152 -6.86 6.06 -7.52
CA ALA A 152 -5.99 6.27 -6.37
C ALA A 152 -6.65 5.80 -5.06
N ARG A 153 -7.92 6.15 -4.85
CA ARG A 153 -8.68 5.71 -3.69
C ARG A 153 -8.83 4.19 -3.65
N GLU A 154 -9.08 3.54 -4.79
CA GLU A 154 -9.13 2.07 -4.87
C GLU A 154 -7.82 1.44 -4.43
N MET A 155 -6.68 1.90 -4.96
CA MET A 155 -5.35 1.39 -4.60
C MET A 155 -5.07 1.58 -3.10
N PHE A 156 -5.34 2.76 -2.55
CA PHE A 156 -5.16 3.01 -1.12
C PHE A 156 -6.12 2.20 -0.25
N SER A 157 -7.39 2.09 -0.67
CA SER A 157 -8.40 1.31 0.06
C SER A 157 -8.00 -0.15 0.14
N TYR A 158 -7.48 -0.71 -0.96
CA TYR A 158 -6.99 -2.07 -1.00
C TYR A 158 -5.80 -2.27 -0.06
N ALA A 159 -4.75 -1.45 -0.20
CA ALA A 159 -3.58 -1.54 0.67
C ALA A 159 -3.89 -1.28 2.16
N ALA A 160 -4.82 -0.37 2.46
CA ALA A 160 -5.21 -0.01 3.81
C ALA A 160 -6.05 -1.09 4.51
N SER A 161 -6.96 -1.72 3.77
CA SER A 161 -7.92 -2.69 4.32
C SER A 161 -7.40 -4.14 4.28
N TYR A 162 -6.80 -4.55 3.17
CA TYR A 162 -6.35 -5.92 2.98
C TYR A 162 -4.97 -6.16 3.62
N PHE A 163 -3.99 -5.30 3.33
CA PHE A 163 -2.64 -5.42 3.88
C PHE A 163 -2.44 -4.64 5.19
N GLY A 164 -3.38 -3.78 5.57
CA GLY A 164 -3.21 -2.96 6.76
C GLY A 164 -2.03 -1.98 6.66
N ASN A 165 -1.66 -1.53 5.47
CA ASN A 165 -0.51 -0.65 5.30
C ASN A 165 -0.78 0.74 5.90
N ALA A 166 0.12 1.23 6.74
CA ALA A 166 -0.10 2.48 7.49
C ALA A 166 -0.05 3.72 6.58
N ASP A 167 0.81 3.73 5.55
CA ASP A 167 0.89 4.82 4.57
C ASP A 167 -0.37 4.86 3.70
N ALA A 168 -0.89 3.71 3.29
CA ALA A 168 -2.17 3.62 2.59
C ALA A 168 -3.32 4.17 3.43
N GLN A 169 -3.36 3.84 4.72
CA GLN A 169 -4.36 4.35 5.66
C GLN A 169 -4.26 5.87 5.79
N TYR A 170 -3.04 6.42 5.83
CA TYR A 170 -2.81 7.87 5.85
C TYR A 170 -3.24 8.56 4.56
N ASP A 171 -2.83 8.03 3.40
CA ASP A 171 -3.19 8.61 2.10
C ASP A 171 -4.70 8.54 1.83
N LEU A 172 -5.34 7.43 2.21
CA LEU A 172 -6.79 7.30 2.14
C LEU A 172 -7.49 8.28 3.09
N ALA A 173 -6.99 8.46 4.30
CA ALA A 173 -7.52 9.45 5.23
C ALA A 173 -7.45 10.86 4.64
N ARG A 174 -6.32 11.23 4.01
CA ARG A 174 -6.18 12.52 3.35
C ARG A 174 -7.16 12.72 2.21
N LEU A 175 -7.49 11.68 1.43
CA LEU A 175 -8.50 11.79 0.38
C LEU A 175 -9.87 12.13 0.93
N TYR A 176 -10.28 11.52 2.05
CA TYR A 176 -11.55 11.81 2.70
C TYR A 176 -11.57 13.16 3.44
N LEU A 177 -10.43 13.61 3.98
CA LEU A 177 -10.35 14.84 4.77
C LEU A 177 -10.08 16.10 3.93
N LYS A 178 -9.54 15.97 2.71
CA LYS A 178 -9.14 17.11 1.86
C LYS A 178 -10.32 17.75 1.11
N THR A 179 -11.47 17.10 1.01
CA THR A 179 -12.63 17.65 0.30
C THR A 179 -13.19 18.84 1.11
N PRO A 180 -13.20 20.08 0.56
CA PRO A 180 -13.72 21.26 1.28
C PRO A 180 -15.17 21.06 1.76
N ASP A 181 -15.94 20.30 0.99
CA ASP A 181 -17.31 19.89 1.28
C ASP A 181 -17.41 18.44 1.81
N ALA A 182 -16.34 17.92 2.43
CA ALA A 182 -16.34 16.58 3.02
C ALA A 182 -17.60 16.40 3.86
N SER A 183 -18.42 15.43 3.47
CA SER A 183 -19.62 15.09 4.23
C SER A 183 -19.23 14.68 5.65
N ARG A 184 -20.21 14.70 6.56
CA ARG A 184 -19.97 14.22 7.94
C ARG A 184 -19.44 12.78 7.93
N ASP A 185 -19.87 11.96 6.98
CA ASP A 185 -19.42 10.59 6.86
C ASP A 185 -18.00 10.49 6.28
N ASP A 186 -17.65 11.28 5.26
CA ASP A 186 -16.27 11.35 4.76
C ASP A 186 -15.30 11.74 5.86
N PHE A 187 -15.65 12.77 6.65
CA PHE A 187 -14.85 13.16 7.80
C PHE A 187 -14.65 12.02 8.80
N ARG A 188 -15.73 11.28 9.12
CA ARG A 188 -15.67 10.13 10.03
C ARG A 188 -14.80 9.01 9.48
N TYR A 189 -14.91 8.69 8.19
CA TYR A 189 -14.07 7.69 7.52
C TYR A 189 -12.60 8.12 7.52
N GLY A 190 -12.33 9.37 7.14
CA GLY A 190 -10.99 9.94 7.13
C GLY A 190 -10.34 9.93 8.52
N ALA A 191 -11.05 10.41 9.55
CA ALA A 191 -10.56 10.41 10.92
C ALA A 191 -10.30 8.98 11.46
N ARG A 192 -11.14 8.00 11.07
CA ARG A 192 -10.92 6.60 11.46
C ARG A 192 -9.64 6.05 10.84
N TRP A 193 -9.45 6.21 9.54
CA TRP A 193 -8.23 5.76 8.86
C TRP A 193 -6.98 6.46 9.38
N LEU A 194 -7.09 7.76 9.66
CA LEU A 194 -6.01 8.54 10.24
C LEU A 194 -5.60 8.02 11.62
N GLY A 195 -6.59 7.69 12.46
CA GLY A 195 -6.35 7.07 13.77
C GLY A 195 -5.63 5.73 13.67
N LEU A 196 -6.02 4.86 12.74
CA LEU A 196 -5.37 3.57 12.50
C LEU A 196 -3.91 3.74 12.04
N ALA A 197 -3.66 4.65 11.10
CA ALA A 197 -2.31 4.95 10.63
C ALA A 197 -1.43 5.49 11.77
N ALA A 198 -1.96 6.42 12.57
CA ALA A 198 -1.25 7.01 13.71
C ALA A 198 -0.89 5.97 14.77
N GLN A 199 -1.81 5.04 15.06
CA GLN A 199 -1.58 3.92 15.99
C GLN A 199 -0.49 2.97 15.50
N LYS A 200 -0.31 2.83 14.18
CA LYS A 200 0.76 2.04 13.56
C LYS A 200 2.10 2.76 13.48
N GLY A 201 2.19 4.01 13.96
CA GLY A 201 3.43 4.78 13.95
C GLY A 201 3.66 5.59 12.68
N GLN A 202 2.66 5.74 11.82
CA GLN A 202 2.77 6.61 10.65
C GLN A 202 2.82 8.07 11.12
N HIS A 203 3.99 8.69 11.02
CA HIS A 203 4.30 9.97 11.67
C HIS A 203 3.55 11.17 11.06
N GLN A 204 3.27 11.14 9.76
CA GLN A 204 2.46 12.16 9.10
C GLN A 204 0.98 12.09 9.56
N ALA A 205 0.47 10.88 9.80
CA ALA A 205 -0.85 10.63 10.35
C ALA A 205 -0.94 11.06 11.81
N GLN A 206 0.10 10.76 12.61
CA GLN A 206 0.22 11.25 13.98
C GLN A 206 0.22 12.78 14.02
N ALA A 207 0.96 13.44 13.12
CA ALA A 207 1.01 14.90 13.06
C ALA A 207 -0.36 15.50 12.72
N LEU A 208 -1.02 14.97 11.67
CA LEU A 208 -2.33 15.47 11.25
C LEU A 208 -3.40 15.22 12.31
N LEU A 209 -3.43 14.02 12.90
CA LEU A 209 -4.35 13.70 14.01
C LEU A 209 -4.10 14.59 15.21
N GLY A 210 -2.82 14.84 15.52
CA GLY A 210 -2.40 15.72 16.59
C GLY A 210 -2.90 17.15 16.40
N GLN A 211 -2.80 17.70 15.19
CA GLN A 211 -3.38 19.02 14.85
C GLN A 211 -4.89 19.04 15.03
N MET A 212 -5.60 18.05 14.48
CA MET A 212 -7.06 17.98 14.55
C MET A 212 -7.56 17.92 16.00
N LEU A 213 -6.91 17.11 16.83
CA LEU A 213 -7.23 17.01 18.26
C LEU A 213 -6.86 18.27 19.03
N PHE A 214 -5.74 18.92 18.69
CA PHE A 214 -5.30 20.13 19.38
C PHE A 214 -6.21 21.34 19.07
N ASN A 215 -6.58 21.52 17.80
CA ASN A 215 -7.41 22.63 17.34
C ASN A 215 -8.91 22.39 17.59
N GLY A 216 -9.34 21.12 17.64
CA GLY A 216 -10.75 20.75 17.69
C GLY A 216 -11.44 20.81 16.33
N ASP A 217 -10.73 20.43 15.26
CA ASP A 217 -11.26 20.48 13.89
C ASP A 217 -12.42 19.48 13.74
N ARG A 218 -13.66 19.97 13.85
CA ARG A 218 -14.91 19.17 13.88
C ARG A 218 -14.96 18.11 14.99
N LEU A 219 -14.07 18.18 15.96
CA LEU A 219 -13.97 17.31 17.13
C LEU A 219 -13.86 18.16 18.40
N PRO A 220 -14.34 17.69 19.56
CA PRO A 220 -14.04 18.35 20.83
C PRO A 220 -12.50 18.46 21.02
N PRO A 221 -11.96 19.66 21.30
CA PRO A 221 -10.53 19.84 21.52
C PRO A 221 -10.01 18.92 22.62
N GLN A 222 -8.92 18.22 22.32
CA GLN A 222 -8.17 17.35 23.23
C GLN A 222 -6.70 17.75 23.15
N ARG A 223 -6.37 18.95 23.66
CA ARG A 223 -5.07 19.60 23.50
C ARG A 223 -3.90 18.73 23.97
N ALA A 224 -3.99 18.18 25.19
CA ALA A 224 -2.97 17.26 25.71
C ALA A 224 -2.72 16.05 24.78
N ARG A 225 -3.80 15.38 24.33
CA ARG A 225 -3.70 14.24 23.41
C ARG A 225 -3.15 14.64 22.04
N GLY A 226 -3.57 15.79 21.53
CA GLY A 226 -3.06 16.35 20.27
C GLY A 226 -1.56 16.63 20.35
N LEU A 227 -1.10 17.20 21.47
CA LEU A 227 0.30 17.48 21.72
C LEU A 227 1.13 16.19 21.88
N MET A 228 0.59 15.15 22.53
CA MET A 228 1.21 13.83 22.60
C MET A 228 1.48 13.26 21.19
N TRP A 229 0.47 13.25 20.31
CA TRP A 229 0.64 12.77 18.93
C TRP A 229 1.63 13.61 18.12
N LEU A 230 1.60 14.94 18.27
CA LEU A 230 2.57 15.83 17.62
C LEU A 230 4.00 15.58 18.10
N THR A 231 4.18 15.21 19.37
CA THR A 231 5.50 14.87 19.93
C THR A 231 6.04 13.60 19.27
N LEU A 232 5.22 12.53 19.21
CA LEU A 232 5.58 11.27 18.53
C LEU A 232 5.93 11.49 17.05
N ALA A 233 5.12 12.30 16.37
CA ALA A 233 5.31 12.62 14.96
C ALA A 233 6.62 13.37 14.73
N ARG A 234 6.91 14.38 15.54
CA ARG A 234 8.14 15.19 15.46
C ARG A 234 9.38 14.33 15.61
N ASP A 235 9.37 13.41 16.56
CA ASP A 235 10.52 12.56 16.87
C ASP A 235 10.82 11.55 15.75
N SER A 236 9.79 11.24 14.94
CA SER A 236 9.89 10.33 13.78
C SER A 236 9.96 11.06 12.43
N ALA A 237 9.93 12.39 12.41
CA ALA A 237 9.86 13.18 11.18
C ALA A 237 11.18 13.19 10.42
N THR A 238 11.10 13.07 9.10
CA THR A 238 12.25 13.18 8.19
C THR A 238 12.68 14.65 7.99
N PRO A 239 13.89 14.92 7.47
CA PRO A 239 14.36 16.29 7.23
C PRO A 239 13.43 17.14 6.34
N ASP A 240 12.78 16.51 5.35
CA ASP A 240 11.89 17.18 4.39
C ASP A 240 10.51 17.52 4.98
N GLU A 241 10.21 17.03 6.19
CA GLU A 241 8.93 17.20 6.86
C GLU A 241 8.95 18.31 7.91
N ALA A 242 9.53 19.46 7.54
CA ALA A 242 9.60 20.65 8.39
C ALA A 242 8.23 21.09 8.94
N TRP A 243 7.14 20.82 8.20
CA TRP A 243 5.77 21.12 8.61
C TRP A 243 5.35 20.39 9.89
N ILE A 244 5.87 19.19 10.18
CA ILE A 244 5.56 18.44 11.40
C ILE A 244 6.17 19.16 12.60
N LYS A 245 7.44 19.55 12.50
CA LYS A 245 8.16 20.30 13.54
C LYS A 245 7.49 21.65 13.80
N GLU A 246 7.11 22.35 12.74
CA GLU A 246 6.37 23.62 12.85
C GLU A 246 5.01 23.43 13.53
N SER A 247 4.30 22.36 13.21
CA SER A 247 2.99 22.06 13.82
C SER A 247 3.11 21.73 15.30
N TYR A 248 4.13 20.98 15.69
CA TYR A 248 4.48 20.78 17.09
C TYR A 248 4.82 22.10 17.79
N ASN A 249 5.68 22.93 17.21
CA ASN A 249 6.11 24.20 17.79
C ASN A 249 4.93 25.16 18.03
N ARG A 250 4.01 25.25 17.05
CA ARG A 250 2.79 26.06 17.18
C ARG A 250 1.85 25.53 18.26
N ALA A 251 1.67 24.20 18.34
CA ALA A 251 0.82 23.59 19.35
C ALA A 251 1.41 23.77 20.74
N ILE A 252 2.70 23.47 20.92
CA ILE A 252 3.33 23.58 22.23
C ILE A 252 3.35 25.03 22.72
N ALA A 253 3.65 26.02 21.86
CA ALA A 253 3.61 27.43 22.23
C ALA A 253 2.23 27.90 22.76
N LYS A 254 1.14 27.28 22.30
CA LYS A 254 -0.24 27.58 22.72
C LYS A 254 -0.76 26.71 23.86
N ALA A 255 -0.07 25.61 24.19
CA ALA A 255 -0.50 24.66 25.20
C ALA A 255 -0.25 25.21 26.61
N SER A 256 -1.21 25.01 27.51
CA SER A 256 -1.04 25.31 28.94
C SER A 256 0.00 24.38 29.58
N GLU A 257 0.44 24.70 30.80
CA GLU A 257 1.30 23.80 31.57
C GLU A 257 0.61 22.46 31.85
N ASP A 258 -0.69 22.49 32.19
CA ASP A 258 -1.50 21.29 32.40
C ASP A 258 -1.61 20.43 31.13
N ASP A 259 -1.84 21.05 29.97
CA ASP A 259 -1.89 20.33 28.68
C ASP A 259 -0.57 19.61 28.40
N ARG A 260 0.56 20.26 28.70
CA ARG A 260 1.91 19.70 28.51
C ARG A 260 2.19 18.56 29.49
N ALA A 261 1.84 18.74 30.77
CA ALA A 261 2.02 17.72 31.80
C ALA A 261 1.20 16.47 31.47
N MET A 262 -0.08 16.63 31.09
CA MET A 262 -0.91 15.51 30.65
C MET A 262 -0.38 14.86 29.37
N ALA A 263 0.08 15.64 28.39
CA ALA A 263 0.66 15.09 27.16
C ALA A 263 1.87 14.20 27.44
N LEU A 264 2.74 14.60 28.38
CA LEU A 264 3.90 13.80 28.81
C LEU A 264 3.47 12.50 29.48
N GLN A 265 2.50 12.55 30.39
CA GLN A 265 1.97 11.34 31.04
C GLN A 265 1.39 10.35 30.01
N MET A 266 0.63 10.87 29.02
CA MET A 266 0.08 10.04 27.95
C MET A 266 1.18 9.44 27.06
N LEU A 267 2.24 10.21 26.79
CA LEU A 267 3.39 9.75 26.02
C LEU A 267 4.14 8.63 26.73
N GLU A 268 4.38 8.75 28.03
CA GLU A 268 5.01 7.70 28.84
C GLU A 268 4.22 6.40 28.80
N HIS A 269 2.90 6.47 29.00
CA HIS A 269 2.02 5.31 28.91
C HIS A 269 2.03 4.70 27.50
N TRP A 270 2.02 5.53 26.45
CA TRP A 270 2.08 5.07 25.06
C TRP A 270 3.38 4.31 24.76
N VAL A 271 4.52 4.82 25.25
CA VAL A 271 5.83 4.18 25.05
C VAL A 271 5.94 2.90 25.86
N GLN A 272 5.42 2.85 27.09
CA GLN A 272 5.39 1.64 27.92
C GLN A 272 4.57 0.53 27.26
N GLY A 273 3.34 0.81 26.83
CA GLY A 273 2.47 -0.19 26.22
C GLY A 273 2.91 -0.73 24.85
N ARG A 274 4.01 -0.23 24.28
CA ARG A 274 4.65 -0.79 23.07
C ARG A 274 5.89 -1.63 23.37
N ARG A 275 6.40 -1.60 24.60
CA ARG A 275 7.55 -2.42 25.04
C ARG A 275 7.12 -3.80 25.53
N ASP A 276 5.87 -3.93 25.95
CA ASP A 276 5.21 -5.17 26.37
C ASP A 276 4.55 -5.88 25.18
#